data_AF-A0A8J4PWK5-F1
#
_entry.id   AF-A0A8J4PWK5-F1
#
_cell.length_a   1.000
_cell.length_b   1.000
_cell.length_c   1.000
_cell.angle_alpha   90.00
_cell.angle_beta   90.00
_cell.angle_gamma   90.00
#
_symmetry.space_group_name_H-M   'P 1'
#
loop_
_entity.id
_entity.type
_entity.pdbx_description
1 polymer ?
#
loop_
_entity_poly.entity_id
_entity_poly.type
_entity_poly.pdbx_seq_one_letter_code
_entity_poly.pdbx_strand_id
1 'polypeptide(L)'
;MGKLVYSLLILFFVHVICASTLEESSENELVLNYIIQNGDCQAQAQPCDLCDQSKWTNNENFNKTASAYFIDGGKADTFFQMECTLHGDNIQISSTSQNGANLVVTGTMYLFGKKGVLLNTASIAMGGTGYLNATVIKTTDKTLLTLRNDAVLEVLQNIDLSFKGSTEVDLNDNSVLRCFGDAQFDLVKILGNGYLSGVNVTLDELALDPNAVIEANGTLEFENKPTSILLGRAVASTLLFHNNLSAYDLQVDHLTVPSGFSLTITSNGVLRAKSLQLNGNLVIDNANLIINADEMVILRPPGIINLVGNSMANFSNVAIRYLNTTSPDKNKPLSTINIDNSVSFIGSFDLDAVIILNPNSVLDLNNDLVLEKCIKNYGGIINAYQVLTCNNDDLYLYLTDNITPQLTIYEDASISLYMLYNYGGLITIKATNKLVGNVVSNGTISIGVDAYLFVTGFIDLIQGSTVIIQGIGYNTSRPALEALNPIKLAGDIYFNVSAPLPNANVAYFLVSSQQLYLEGKFENVIQNPLLAIYNLTQLYVYPVEDDHSVVPLPDTFLVYSNTYTAPTKKHGPGLGIFFGIFIPIVFVCAAIGGGLYLYKKRQSAQNIHYHRLNEASQTSLST
;
A
#
# COMPACT_ATOMS: atom_id res chain seq x y z
N MET A 1 23.20 25.84 84.54
CA MET A 1 23.10 26.96 83.58
C MET A 1 23.51 26.60 82.15
N GLY A 2 24.58 25.82 81.90
CA GLY A 2 25.03 25.52 80.51
C GLY A 2 24.06 24.75 79.61
N LYS A 3 23.20 23.88 80.15
CA LYS A 3 22.23 23.10 79.34
C LYS A 3 21.08 23.95 78.78
N LEU A 4 20.66 25.00 79.49
CA LEU A 4 19.57 25.88 79.04
C LEU A 4 20.04 26.79 77.91
N VAL A 5 21.29 27.26 77.99
CA VAL A 5 21.93 28.08 76.95
C VAL A 5 22.17 27.27 75.67
N TYR A 6 22.56 26.00 75.80
CA TYR A 6 22.71 25.10 74.64
C TYR A 6 21.38 24.81 73.95
N SER A 7 20.30 24.57 74.71
CA SER A 7 18.97 24.36 74.14
C SER A 7 18.41 25.61 73.46
N LEU A 8 18.65 26.81 74.02
CA LEU A 8 18.28 28.08 73.40
C LEU A 8 19.07 28.37 72.12
N LEU A 9 20.37 28.04 72.10
CA LEU A 9 21.20 28.16 70.89
C LEU A 9 20.75 27.21 69.78
N ILE A 10 20.40 25.97 70.11
CA ILE A 10 19.89 25.01 69.13
C ILE A 10 18.52 25.45 68.60
N LEU A 11 17.61 25.93 69.45
CA LEU A 11 16.33 26.49 69.03
C LEU A 11 16.48 27.74 68.14
N PHE A 12 17.47 28.59 68.44
CA PHE A 12 17.80 29.76 67.63
C PHE A 12 18.38 29.35 66.27
N PHE A 13 19.31 28.40 66.21
CA PHE A 13 19.85 27.89 64.94
C PHE A 13 18.80 27.12 64.12
N VAL A 14 17.89 26.36 64.73
CA VAL A 14 16.79 25.70 64.02
C VAL A 14 15.78 26.71 63.47
N HIS A 15 15.49 27.80 64.20
CA HIS A 15 14.64 28.89 63.67
C HIS A 15 15.33 29.68 62.57
N VAL A 16 16.63 29.95 62.69
CA VAL A 16 17.41 30.64 61.64
C VAL A 16 17.53 29.76 60.40
N ILE A 17 17.70 28.44 60.54
CA ILE A 17 17.74 27.51 59.39
C ILE A 17 16.35 27.32 58.76
N CYS A 18 15.27 27.25 59.55
CA CYS A 18 13.91 27.21 59.00
C CYS A 18 13.48 28.54 58.35
N ALA A 19 13.97 29.68 58.84
CA ALA A 19 13.73 31.00 58.25
C ALA A 19 14.62 31.26 57.03
N SER A 20 15.85 30.72 57.00
CA SER A 20 16.79 30.88 55.89
C SER A 20 16.61 29.85 54.76
N THR A 21 15.73 28.86 54.93
CA THR A 21 15.26 27.99 53.83
C THR A 21 13.92 28.46 53.25
N LEU A 22 13.45 29.63 53.69
CA LEU A 22 12.22 30.29 53.26
C LEU A 22 12.52 31.70 52.76
N GLU A 23 13.63 31.89 52.03
CA GLU A 23 13.82 33.01 51.11
C GLU A 23 15.07 32.75 50.25
N GLU A 24 14.98 33.13 48.97
CA GLU A 24 15.98 32.98 47.90
C GLU A 24 16.01 31.65 47.13
N SER A 25 14.89 31.34 46.47
CA SER A 25 14.91 31.57 45.02
C SER A 25 13.78 32.54 44.71
N SER A 26 14.14 33.81 44.51
CA SER A 26 13.27 34.79 43.86
C SER A 26 12.99 34.31 42.43
N GLU A 27 12.09 33.35 42.29
CA GLU A 27 11.13 33.39 41.21
C GLU A 27 10.52 34.79 41.24
N ASN A 28 10.59 35.48 40.11
CA ASN A 28 10.06 36.82 39.86
C ASN A 28 8.95 37.19 40.85
N GLU A 29 9.07 38.35 41.53
CA GLU A 29 7.92 38.99 42.17
C GLU A 29 6.71 38.78 41.25
N LEU A 30 5.71 38.06 41.74
CA LEU A 30 4.44 37.89 41.07
C LEU A 30 3.80 39.28 41.04
N VAL A 31 4.19 40.11 40.06
CA VAL A 31 3.59 41.41 39.82
C VAL A 31 2.20 41.10 39.26
N LEU A 32 1.24 41.00 40.17
CA LEU A 32 -0.17 40.82 39.87
C LEU A 32 -0.71 42.15 39.33
N ASN A 33 -0.87 42.24 38.01
CA ASN A 33 -1.55 43.35 37.39
C ASN A 33 -3.05 43.05 37.38
N TYR A 34 -3.75 43.55 38.41
CA TYR A 34 -5.21 43.56 38.43
C TYR A 34 -5.73 44.54 37.36
N ILE A 35 -6.60 44.07 36.48
CA ILE A 35 -7.41 44.91 35.59
C ILE A 35 -8.84 44.83 36.12
N ILE A 36 -9.16 45.65 37.13
CA ILE A 36 -10.56 45.87 37.52
C ILE A 36 -10.77 47.35 37.80
N GLN A 37 -11.70 47.99 37.07
CA GLN A 37 -12.57 49.00 37.67
C GLN A 37 -14.02 48.87 37.16
N ASN A 38 -14.88 48.57 38.12
CA ASN A 38 -16.33 48.59 38.03
C ASN A 38 -16.77 50.06 37.88
N GLY A 39 -17.24 50.47 36.69
CA GLY A 39 -17.74 51.84 36.45
C GLY A 39 -18.03 52.18 34.99
N ASP A 40 -17.02 52.09 34.13
CA ASP A 40 -17.07 52.65 32.77
C ASP A 40 -17.39 51.64 31.66
N CYS A 41 -17.25 50.35 31.93
CA CYS A 41 -17.49 49.28 30.96
C CYS A 41 -18.98 48.90 31.03
N GLN A 42 -19.85 49.59 30.28
CA GLN A 42 -21.28 49.25 30.19
C GLN A 42 -21.69 48.86 28.78
N ALA A 43 -22.74 48.04 28.71
CA ALA A 43 -23.28 47.47 27.49
C ALA A 43 -23.47 48.51 26.37
N GLN A 44 -22.90 48.19 25.20
CA GLN A 44 -23.25 48.66 23.85
C GLN A 44 -22.83 50.04 23.32
N ALA A 45 -22.09 50.90 24.05
CA ALA A 45 -21.69 52.21 23.47
C ALA A 45 -20.19 52.41 23.22
N GLN A 46 -19.30 51.97 24.12
CA GLN A 46 -17.86 52.13 23.95
C GLN A 46 -17.08 50.95 24.54
N PRO A 47 -16.17 50.32 23.76
CA PRO A 47 -15.25 49.33 24.26
C PRO A 47 -14.38 49.85 25.40
N CYS A 48 -14.08 48.98 26.38
CA CYS A 48 -12.97 49.23 27.28
C CYS A 48 -11.66 48.87 26.57
N ASP A 49 -10.91 49.88 26.14
CA ASP A 49 -9.59 49.67 25.55
C ASP A 49 -8.57 49.27 26.64
N LEU A 50 -8.11 48.03 26.60
CA LEU A 50 -7.09 47.49 27.50
C LEU A 50 -5.73 48.18 27.31
N CYS A 51 -5.53 48.91 26.22
CA CYS A 51 -4.33 49.68 25.95
C CYS A 51 -4.33 51.04 26.65
N ASP A 52 -5.47 51.48 27.18
CA ASP A 52 -5.57 52.68 27.99
C ASP A 52 -5.15 52.38 29.44
N GLN A 53 -3.90 52.74 29.77
CA GLN A 53 -3.33 52.63 31.11
C GLN A 53 -4.21 53.24 32.21
N SER A 54 -5.03 54.25 31.91
CA SER A 54 -5.91 54.89 32.91
C SER A 54 -7.02 53.96 33.42
N LYS A 55 -7.30 52.87 32.68
CA LYS A 55 -8.30 51.85 33.04
C LYS A 55 -7.75 50.77 33.98
N TRP A 56 -6.45 50.80 34.30
CA TRP A 56 -5.76 49.80 35.10
C TRP A 56 -5.65 50.23 36.56
N THR A 57 -5.97 49.32 37.49
CA THR A 57 -5.91 49.58 38.94
C THR A 57 -4.47 49.81 39.42
N ASN A 58 -3.48 49.18 38.76
CA ASN A 58 -2.04 49.35 38.97
C ASN A 58 -1.37 49.89 37.69
N ASN A 59 -1.75 51.11 37.31
CA ASN A 59 -1.21 51.78 36.11
C ASN A 59 0.34 51.80 36.06
N GLU A 60 1.03 51.88 37.20
CA GLU A 60 2.50 51.90 37.30
C GLU A 60 3.20 50.64 36.75
N ASN A 61 2.46 49.56 36.55
CA ASN A 61 2.96 48.28 36.02
C ASN A 61 2.39 47.93 34.64
N PHE A 62 1.69 48.86 33.99
CA PHE A 62 1.27 48.75 32.60
C PHE A 62 2.51 48.57 31.70
N ASN A 63 2.47 47.57 30.81
CA ASN A 63 3.56 47.23 29.88
C ASN A 63 4.91 46.84 30.54
N LYS A 64 4.95 46.55 31.85
CA LYS A 64 6.00 45.73 32.43
C LYS A 64 5.67 44.26 32.18
N THR A 65 6.68 43.38 32.13
CA THR A 65 6.47 41.93 32.02
C THR A 65 5.63 41.46 33.21
N ALA A 66 4.32 41.33 32.98
CA ALA A 66 3.36 41.08 34.04
C ALA A 66 3.22 39.57 34.25
N SER A 67 3.29 39.13 35.51
CA SER A 67 3.16 37.71 35.85
C SER A 67 1.71 37.19 35.67
N ALA A 68 0.71 38.07 35.67
CA ALA A 68 -0.68 37.75 35.32
C ALA A 68 -1.52 39.02 35.08
N TYR A 69 -2.48 38.94 34.15
CA TYR A 69 -3.59 39.86 33.96
C TYR A 69 -4.89 39.18 34.42
N PHE A 70 -5.71 39.87 35.22
CA PHE A 70 -7.04 39.38 35.63
C PHE A 70 -8.11 40.39 35.24
N ILE A 71 -9.09 39.96 34.44
CA ILE A 71 -10.20 40.76 33.91
C ILE A 71 -11.51 40.21 34.49
N ASP A 72 -12.17 41.00 35.33
CA ASP A 72 -13.51 40.70 35.86
C ASP A 72 -14.57 41.42 35.03
N GLY A 73 -15.35 40.64 34.26
CA GLY A 73 -16.46 41.12 33.47
C GLY A 73 -17.79 41.10 34.23
N GLY A 74 -17.81 41.44 35.53
CA GLY A 74 -18.91 41.29 36.49
C GLY A 74 -20.32 41.80 36.13
N LYS A 75 -20.56 42.31 34.91
CA LYS A 75 -21.90 42.62 34.36
C LYS A 75 -22.11 41.91 33.01
N ALA A 76 -23.37 41.57 32.70
CA ALA A 76 -23.75 41.06 31.38
C ALA A 76 -23.31 41.99 30.24
N ASP A 77 -22.81 41.40 29.15
CA ASP A 77 -22.47 42.09 27.90
C ASP A 77 -21.33 43.12 28.03
N THR A 78 -20.38 42.87 28.94
CA THR A 78 -19.17 43.71 29.07
C THR A 78 -18.22 43.46 27.88
N PHE A 79 -17.81 44.53 27.18
CA PHE A 79 -16.97 44.47 25.98
C PHE A 79 -15.60 45.13 26.22
N PHE A 80 -14.53 44.34 26.07
CA PHE A 80 -13.14 44.78 26.14
C PHE A 80 -12.54 44.77 24.73
N GLN A 81 -11.69 45.73 24.40
CA GLN A 81 -10.95 45.79 23.13
C GLN A 81 -9.46 45.94 23.41
N MET A 82 -8.61 45.40 22.54
CA MET A 82 -7.17 45.55 22.63
C MET A 82 -6.56 45.69 21.24
N GLU A 83 -5.95 46.85 20.98
CA GLU A 83 -5.30 47.19 19.70
C GLU A 83 -3.78 47.37 19.80
N CYS A 84 -3.19 47.09 20.96
CA CYS A 84 -1.75 47.25 21.24
C CYS A 84 -1.02 45.91 21.33
N THR A 85 0.30 45.99 21.50
CA THR A 85 1.12 44.82 21.83
C THR A 85 1.18 44.60 23.34
N LEU A 86 0.77 43.43 23.84
CA LEU A 86 0.91 43.03 25.24
C LEU A 86 1.80 41.79 25.39
N HIS A 87 2.66 41.79 26.41
CA HIS A 87 3.53 40.67 26.80
C HIS A 87 3.30 40.32 28.28
N GLY A 88 2.99 39.06 28.58
CA GLY A 88 2.82 38.60 29.96
C GLY A 88 2.89 37.09 30.12
N ASP A 89 2.69 36.61 31.36
CA ASP A 89 2.74 35.18 31.69
C ASP A 89 1.35 34.51 31.71
N ASN A 90 0.28 35.26 32.00
CA ASN A 90 -1.09 34.72 32.09
C ASN A 90 -2.15 35.80 31.86
N ILE A 91 -3.29 35.47 31.27
CA ILE A 91 -4.52 36.29 31.29
C ILE A 91 -5.70 35.43 31.76
N GLN A 92 -6.45 35.91 32.74
CA GLN A 92 -7.68 35.29 33.19
C GLN A 92 -8.85 36.25 32.98
N ILE A 93 -9.89 35.77 32.31
CA ILE A 93 -11.15 36.49 32.07
C ILE A 93 -12.27 35.68 32.71
N SER A 94 -12.97 36.27 33.66
CA SER A 94 -14.13 35.64 34.30
C SER A 94 -15.33 36.57 34.29
N SER A 95 -16.52 36.01 34.09
CA SER A 95 -17.78 36.70 34.33
C SER A 95 -18.67 35.87 35.25
N THR A 96 -19.49 36.53 36.07
CA THR A 96 -20.57 35.88 36.84
C THR A 96 -21.92 35.94 36.12
N SER A 97 -21.97 36.54 34.92
CA SER A 97 -23.17 36.73 34.11
C SER A 97 -23.39 35.57 33.13
N GLN A 98 -24.66 35.21 32.90
CA GLN A 98 -25.02 34.21 31.87
C GLN A 98 -24.75 34.68 30.43
N ASN A 99 -24.64 35.99 30.19
CA ASN A 99 -24.33 36.56 28.86
C ASN A 99 -22.82 36.76 28.62
N GLY A 100 -21.99 36.40 29.59
CA GLY A 100 -20.52 36.43 29.50
C GLY A 100 -19.87 37.82 29.32
N ALA A 101 -18.54 37.81 29.29
CA ALA A 101 -17.70 38.95 28.93
C ALA A 101 -17.04 38.71 27.57
N ASN A 102 -16.93 39.73 26.72
CA ASN A 102 -16.37 39.61 25.37
C ASN A 102 -15.05 40.39 25.28
N LEU A 103 -13.95 39.72 24.95
CA LEU A 103 -12.67 40.36 24.64
C LEU A 103 -12.46 40.39 23.12
N VAL A 104 -12.26 41.58 22.56
CA VAL A 104 -11.91 41.78 21.16
C VAL A 104 -10.43 42.10 21.00
N VAL A 105 -9.70 41.26 20.27
CA VAL A 105 -8.28 41.43 20.00
C VAL A 105 -8.09 41.79 18.52
N THR A 106 -7.67 43.03 18.26
CA THR A 106 -7.26 43.50 16.93
C THR A 106 -5.75 43.76 16.85
N GLY A 107 -5.07 43.81 18.01
CA GLY A 107 -3.60 43.93 18.15
C GLY A 107 -2.86 42.60 18.27
N THR A 108 -1.63 42.64 18.81
CA THR A 108 -0.75 41.47 18.97
C THR A 108 -0.57 41.14 20.46
N MET A 109 -0.82 39.92 20.90
CA MET A 109 -0.60 39.50 22.30
C MET A 109 0.29 38.27 22.35
N TYR A 110 1.30 38.32 23.22
CA TYR A 110 2.20 37.20 23.49
C TYR A 110 2.15 36.81 24.98
N LEU A 111 1.75 35.56 25.27
CA LEU A 111 1.60 35.01 26.60
C LEU A 111 2.47 33.77 26.80
N PHE A 112 3.60 33.93 27.47
CA PHE A 112 4.68 32.92 27.56
C PHE A 112 4.72 32.14 28.88
N GLY A 113 3.78 32.38 29.80
CA GLY A 113 3.79 31.75 31.13
C GLY A 113 2.99 30.45 31.20
N LYS A 114 3.30 29.63 32.22
CA LYS A 114 2.76 28.26 32.41
C LYS A 114 1.23 28.17 32.57
N LYS A 115 0.53 29.29 32.80
CA LYS A 115 -0.93 29.33 33.03
C LYS A 115 -1.73 29.84 31.82
N GLY A 116 -1.11 30.55 30.87
CA GLY A 116 -1.70 30.87 29.56
C GLY A 116 -2.91 31.81 29.56
N VAL A 117 -4.01 31.41 28.92
CA VAL A 117 -5.31 32.11 28.86
C VAL A 117 -6.35 31.27 29.60
N LEU A 118 -7.07 31.85 30.54
CA LEU A 118 -8.15 31.19 31.27
C LEU A 118 -9.46 31.95 31.05
N LEU A 119 -10.45 31.33 30.40
CA LEU A 119 -11.76 31.91 30.12
C LEU A 119 -12.84 31.20 30.94
N ASN A 120 -13.64 31.95 31.68
CA ASN A 120 -14.81 31.40 32.36
C ASN A 120 -16.08 32.16 31.98
N THR A 121 -16.98 31.49 31.26
CA THR A 121 -18.20 32.10 30.66
C THR A 121 -17.86 33.41 29.95
N ALA A 122 -16.89 33.38 29.05
CA ALA A 122 -16.39 34.55 28.34
C ALA A 122 -16.18 34.19 26.86
N SER A 123 -16.14 35.19 25.98
CA SER A 123 -15.78 35.02 24.58
C SER A 123 -14.52 35.80 24.23
N ILE A 124 -13.75 35.26 23.29
CA ILE A 124 -12.69 36.01 22.60
C ILE A 124 -13.11 36.14 21.15
N ALA A 125 -13.16 37.36 20.63
CA ALA A 125 -13.26 37.61 19.21
C ALA A 125 -11.98 38.27 18.70
N MET A 126 -11.28 37.66 17.76
CA MET A 126 -10.13 38.27 17.11
C MET A 126 -10.53 38.74 15.71
N GLY A 127 -10.08 39.94 15.32
CA GLY A 127 -10.38 40.52 14.02
C GLY A 127 -9.22 41.33 13.46
N GLY A 128 -9.09 41.37 12.13
CA GLY A 128 -7.96 42.02 11.45
C GLY A 128 -6.69 41.17 11.57
N THR A 129 -5.52 41.76 11.37
CA THR A 129 -4.21 41.05 11.52
C THR A 129 -3.85 40.77 12.99
N GLY A 130 -4.86 40.57 13.85
CA GLY A 130 -4.69 40.27 15.26
C GLY A 130 -3.98 38.94 15.44
N TYR A 131 -3.03 38.89 16.36
CA TYR A 131 -2.20 37.71 16.61
C TYR A 131 -2.14 37.44 18.11
N LEU A 132 -2.54 36.26 18.56
CA LEU A 132 -2.46 35.84 19.96
C LEU A 132 -1.65 34.55 20.03
N ASN A 133 -0.56 34.61 20.78
CA ASN A 133 0.29 33.46 21.04
C ASN A 133 0.24 33.16 22.52
N ALA A 134 -0.19 31.95 22.89
CA ALA A 134 -0.32 31.54 24.28
C ALA A 134 0.29 30.16 24.52
N THR A 135 0.79 29.94 25.73
CA THR A 135 1.30 28.61 26.13
C THR A 135 0.18 27.61 26.34
N VAL A 136 -0.98 28.06 26.85
CA VAL A 136 -2.17 27.27 27.18
C VAL A 136 -3.41 28.14 26.96
N ILE A 137 -4.54 27.58 26.53
CA ILE A 137 -5.85 28.25 26.58
C ILE A 137 -6.85 27.26 27.19
N LYS A 138 -7.43 27.62 28.33
CA LYS A 138 -8.43 26.81 29.03
C LYS A 138 -9.73 27.60 29.11
N THR A 139 -10.82 26.93 28.80
CA THR A 139 -12.15 27.50 28.94
C THR A 139 -12.99 26.68 29.90
N THR A 140 -14.02 27.29 30.44
CA THR A 140 -15.12 26.58 31.12
C THR A 140 -16.44 26.88 30.39
N ASP A 141 -17.51 26.18 30.81
CA ASP A 141 -18.84 26.17 30.21
C ASP A 141 -19.25 27.47 29.49
N LYS A 142 -19.83 27.35 28.28
CA LYS A 142 -20.42 28.44 27.48
C LYS A 142 -19.42 29.50 26.99
N THR A 143 -18.26 29.08 26.50
CA THR A 143 -17.28 29.97 25.89
C THR A 143 -17.44 30.00 24.37
N LEU A 144 -17.28 31.17 23.74
CA LEU A 144 -17.24 31.32 22.28
C LEU A 144 -15.88 31.89 21.87
N LEU A 145 -15.17 31.22 20.98
CA LEU A 145 -13.95 31.74 20.37
C LEU A 145 -14.25 32.06 18.90
N THR A 146 -14.12 33.31 18.51
CA THR A 146 -14.36 33.75 17.13
C THR A 146 -13.08 34.34 16.55
N LEU A 147 -12.57 33.83 15.44
CA LEU A 147 -11.44 34.41 14.70
C LEU A 147 -11.95 34.88 13.33
N ARG A 148 -11.62 36.10 12.92
CA ARG A 148 -12.05 36.70 11.64
C ARG A 148 -10.95 37.53 10.99
N ASN A 149 -11.07 37.78 9.69
CA ASN A 149 -10.28 38.75 8.91
C ASN A 149 -8.76 38.58 9.08
N ASP A 150 -8.22 37.42 8.72
CA ASP A 150 -6.78 37.08 8.82
C ASP A 150 -6.22 36.97 10.26
N ALA A 151 -7.08 36.90 11.28
CA ALA A 151 -6.65 36.72 12.66
C ALA A 151 -5.96 35.35 12.88
N VAL A 152 -4.92 35.34 13.70
CA VAL A 152 -4.12 34.14 13.99
C VAL A 152 -4.04 33.89 15.50
N LEU A 153 -4.41 32.69 15.92
CA LEU A 153 -4.25 32.20 17.28
C LEU A 153 -3.33 30.98 17.30
N GLU A 154 -2.22 31.05 18.04
CA GLU A 154 -1.24 29.97 18.17
C GLU A 154 -1.06 29.52 19.63
N VAL A 155 -1.20 28.22 19.90
CA VAL A 155 -1.03 27.61 21.22
C VAL A 155 0.22 26.73 21.25
N LEU A 156 1.32 27.24 21.81
CA LEU A 156 2.69 26.72 21.63
C LEU A 156 3.07 25.47 22.43
N GLN A 157 2.33 25.08 23.48
CA GLN A 157 2.72 23.94 24.33
C GLN A 157 1.61 22.90 24.54
N ASN A 158 2.09 21.70 24.90
CA ASN A 158 1.41 20.40 24.95
C ASN A 158 0.40 20.24 26.11
N ILE A 159 -0.37 21.28 26.44
CA ILE A 159 -1.29 21.26 27.58
C ILE A 159 -2.68 21.69 27.13
N ASP A 160 -3.54 20.67 26.99
CA ASP A 160 -5.01 20.69 26.89
C ASP A 160 -5.66 22.03 26.55
N LEU A 161 -6.00 22.21 25.28
CA LEU A 161 -7.22 22.94 24.91
C LEU A 161 -8.41 22.03 25.27
N SER A 162 -8.69 21.86 26.57
CA SER A 162 -9.90 21.16 27.01
C SER A 162 -11.02 22.17 27.17
N PHE A 163 -11.91 22.24 26.18
CA PHE A 163 -13.14 23.00 26.32
C PHE A 163 -14.18 22.06 26.95
N LYS A 164 -14.46 22.23 28.24
CA LYS A 164 -15.53 21.47 28.91
C LYS A 164 -16.80 22.30 28.93
N GLY A 165 -17.87 21.74 28.36
CA GLY A 165 -19.21 22.36 28.27
C GLY A 165 -19.35 23.31 27.08
N SER A 166 -20.58 23.39 26.54
CA SER A 166 -21.00 24.02 25.27
C SER A 166 -20.09 25.13 24.73
N THR A 167 -18.94 24.76 24.15
CA THR A 167 -17.99 25.73 23.58
C THR A 167 -18.01 25.67 22.07
N GLU A 168 -18.16 26.84 21.45
CA GLU A 168 -18.16 27.04 20.01
C GLU A 168 -16.90 27.77 19.56
N VAL A 169 -16.26 27.28 18.50
CA VAL A 169 -15.18 27.98 17.79
C VAL A 169 -15.68 28.35 16.40
N ASP A 170 -15.57 29.63 16.04
CA ASP A 170 -16.01 30.18 14.76
C ASP A 170 -14.82 30.84 14.04
N LEU A 171 -14.29 30.18 13.01
CA LEU A 171 -13.18 30.64 12.19
C LEU A 171 -13.70 31.17 10.85
N ASN A 172 -13.47 32.45 10.54
CA ASN A 172 -13.90 33.11 9.31
C ASN A 172 -12.74 33.78 8.56
N ASP A 173 -12.94 34.10 7.28
CA ASP A 173 -12.14 35.06 6.48
C ASP A 173 -10.61 34.88 6.64
N ASN A 174 -10.09 33.72 6.19
CA ASN A 174 -8.67 33.30 6.27
C ASN A 174 -8.05 33.23 7.68
N SER A 175 -8.86 33.23 8.75
CA SER A 175 -8.34 33.10 10.10
C SER A 175 -7.71 31.73 10.36
N VAL A 176 -6.76 31.70 11.30
CA VAL A 176 -5.90 30.55 11.59
C VAL A 176 -5.93 30.25 13.08
N LEU A 177 -6.28 29.03 13.45
CA LEU A 177 -6.09 28.47 14.80
C LEU A 177 -5.06 27.34 14.73
N ARG A 178 -3.91 27.50 15.37
CA ARG A 178 -2.86 26.48 15.48
C ARG A 178 -2.70 26.02 16.91
N CYS A 179 -2.80 24.72 17.12
CA CYS A 179 -2.68 24.07 18.41
C CYS A 179 -1.52 23.07 18.33
N PHE A 180 -0.45 23.26 19.08
CA PHE A 180 0.69 22.35 19.06
C PHE A 180 0.54 21.16 20.04
N GLY A 181 -0.64 20.98 20.63
CA GLY A 181 -1.01 19.88 21.52
C GLY A 181 -2.40 19.31 21.24
N ASP A 182 -2.99 18.65 22.24
CA ASP A 182 -4.34 18.09 22.17
C ASP A 182 -5.40 19.19 22.30
N ALA A 183 -6.41 19.14 21.42
CA ALA A 183 -7.51 20.08 21.39
C ALA A 183 -8.85 19.34 21.32
N GLN A 184 -9.75 19.65 22.25
CA GLN A 184 -11.08 19.06 22.34
C GLN A 184 -12.14 20.15 22.26
N PHE A 185 -12.97 20.15 21.22
CA PHE A 185 -14.01 21.16 21.01
C PHE A 185 -15.39 20.51 20.90
N ASP A 186 -16.43 21.16 21.42
CA ASP A 186 -17.80 20.68 21.21
C ASP A 186 -18.26 21.00 19.78
N LEU A 187 -18.17 22.27 19.38
CA LEU A 187 -18.58 22.73 18.05
C LEU A 187 -17.48 23.57 17.42
N VAL A 188 -17.07 23.20 16.21
CA VAL A 188 -16.20 24.02 15.37
C VAL A 188 -16.93 24.37 14.08
N LYS A 189 -16.98 25.67 13.78
CA LYS A 189 -17.41 26.23 12.50
C LYS A 189 -16.19 26.84 11.84
N ILE A 190 -15.84 26.36 10.66
CA ILE A 190 -14.80 26.95 9.83
C ILE A 190 -15.46 27.37 8.53
N LEU A 191 -15.63 28.67 8.38
CA LEU A 191 -16.31 29.30 7.26
C LEU A 191 -15.28 29.98 6.35
N GLY A 192 -15.62 30.08 5.06
CA GLY A 192 -14.70 30.62 4.05
C GLY A 192 -13.41 29.79 3.95
N ASN A 193 -12.25 30.45 4.07
CA ASN A 193 -10.93 29.83 3.96
C ASN A 193 -10.22 29.68 5.32
N GLY A 194 -10.97 29.54 6.41
CA GLY A 194 -10.38 29.35 7.74
C GLY A 194 -9.52 28.07 7.82
N TYR A 195 -8.57 28.06 8.75
CA TYR A 195 -7.64 26.95 8.95
C TYR A 195 -7.51 26.59 10.44
N LEU A 196 -7.73 25.32 10.77
CA LEU A 196 -7.48 24.74 12.08
C LEU A 196 -6.37 23.69 11.99
N SER A 197 -5.35 23.78 12.83
CA SER A 197 -4.30 22.77 12.97
C SER A 197 -4.13 22.33 14.42
N GLY A 198 -3.94 21.03 14.64
CA GLY A 198 -3.75 20.40 15.94
C GLY A 198 -2.80 19.20 15.89
N VAL A 199 -2.36 18.70 17.06
CA VAL A 199 -1.75 17.35 17.12
C VAL A 199 -2.86 16.32 17.19
N ASN A 200 -3.64 16.29 18.27
CA ASN A 200 -4.89 15.54 18.32
C ASN A 200 -6.05 16.53 18.40
N VAL A 201 -7.08 16.33 17.58
CA VAL A 201 -8.26 17.17 17.50
C VAL A 201 -9.49 16.29 17.70
N THR A 202 -10.20 16.49 18.81
CA THR A 202 -11.43 15.79 19.15
C THR A 202 -12.60 16.76 19.05
N LEU A 203 -13.64 16.40 18.32
CA LEU A 203 -14.79 17.25 18.00
C LEU A 203 -16.11 16.51 18.25
N ASP A 204 -17.11 17.17 18.83
CA ASP A 204 -18.48 16.64 18.83
C ASP A 204 -19.22 16.98 17.52
N GLU A 205 -19.08 18.21 17.04
CA GLU A 205 -19.74 18.74 15.85
C GLU A 205 -18.80 19.63 15.03
N LEU A 206 -18.87 19.49 13.70
CA LEU A 206 -18.07 20.25 12.76
C LEU A 206 -18.94 20.73 11.61
N ALA A 207 -18.92 22.04 11.35
CA ALA A 207 -19.39 22.63 10.11
C ALA A 207 -18.19 23.21 9.38
N LEU A 208 -17.86 22.60 8.24
CA LEU A 208 -16.68 22.93 7.45
C LEU A 208 -17.13 23.40 6.07
N ASP A 209 -16.87 24.65 5.72
CA ASP A 209 -17.12 25.17 4.36
C ASP A 209 -16.18 24.53 3.32
N PRO A 210 -16.52 24.54 2.02
CA PRO A 210 -15.75 23.87 0.98
C PRO A 210 -14.27 24.28 0.84
N ASN A 211 -13.91 25.51 1.21
CA ASN A 211 -12.53 26.02 1.13
C ASN A 211 -11.79 25.96 2.48
N ALA A 212 -12.48 25.54 3.54
CA ALA A 212 -11.90 25.47 4.87
C ALA A 212 -11.05 24.21 5.03
N VAL A 213 -10.05 24.30 5.91
CA VAL A 213 -9.10 23.21 6.16
C VAL A 213 -9.00 22.91 7.64
N ILE A 214 -9.03 21.63 7.98
CA ILE A 214 -8.68 21.10 9.29
C ILE A 214 -7.54 20.09 9.15
N GLU A 215 -6.51 20.22 9.99
CA GLU A 215 -5.32 19.38 9.97
C GLU A 215 -4.98 18.88 11.38
N ALA A 216 -4.92 17.56 11.56
CA ALA A 216 -4.49 16.91 12.80
C ALA A 216 -3.24 16.07 12.54
N ASN A 217 -2.08 16.49 13.04
CA ASN A 217 -0.82 15.74 12.82
C ASN A 217 -0.86 14.32 13.41
N GLY A 218 -1.71 14.08 14.41
CA GLY A 218 -2.01 12.79 15.02
C GLY A 218 -3.44 12.36 14.67
N THR A 219 -4.35 12.46 15.63
CA THR A 219 -5.72 11.93 15.52
C THR A 219 -6.73 13.04 15.28
N LEU A 220 -7.64 12.86 14.32
CA LEU A 220 -8.89 13.60 14.22
C LEU A 220 -10.02 12.67 14.68
N GLU A 221 -10.77 13.06 15.71
CA GLU A 221 -11.81 12.24 16.33
C GLU A 221 -13.17 12.95 16.36
N PHE A 222 -14.23 12.21 16.02
CA PHE A 222 -15.63 12.63 16.14
C PHE A 222 -16.37 11.78 17.19
N GLU A 223 -16.78 12.37 18.33
CA GLU A 223 -17.26 11.61 19.50
C GLU A 223 -18.78 11.33 19.50
N ASN A 224 -19.69 12.33 19.49
CA ASN A 224 -21.05 12.08 20.02
C ASN A 224 -22.28 12.51 19.18
N LYS A 225 -22.17 12.95 17.92
CA LYS A 225 -23.33 13.40 17.13
C LYS A 225 -23.71 12.44 15.98
N PRO A 226 -24.99 12.36 15.54
CA PRO A 226 -25.46 11.28 14.67
C PRO A 226 -24.93 11.29 13.22
N THR A 227 -24.53 12.46 12.70
CA THR A 227 -23.94 12.57 11.36
C THR A 227 -23.01 13.78 11.28
N SER A 228 -21.78 13.59 10.84
CA SER A 228 -20.85 14.69 10.55
C SER A 228 -20.69 14.86 9.04
N ILE A 229 -20.69 16.11 8.55
CA ILE A 229 -20.49 16.43 7.14
C ILE A 229 -19.27 17.34 6.99
N LEU A 230 -18.26 16.88 6.26
CA LEU A 230 -17.04 17.61 5.97
C LEU A 230 -17.08 18.09 4.51
N LEU A 231 -17.45 19.35 4.26
CA LEU A 231 -17.48 19.88 2.89
C LEU A 231 -16.11 20.39 2.42
N GLY A 232 -15.26 20.81 3.35
CA GLY A 232 -13.87 21.23 3.08
C GLY A 232 -12.87 20.07 3.12
N ARG A 233 -11.60 20.41 3.37
CA ARG A 233 -10.49 19.45 3.45
C ARG A 233 -10.15 19.08 4.88
N ALA A 234 -10.09 17.79 5.17
CA ALA A 234 -9.59 17.24 6.42
C ALA A 234 -8.32 16.41 6.19
N VAL A 235 -7.29 16.68 6.99
CA VAL A 235 -6.00 15.96 6.95
C VAL A 235 -5.72 15.38 8.34
N ALA A 236 -5.43 14.09 8.46
CA ALA A 236 -5.06 13.48 9.73
C ALA A 236 -4.08 12.30 9.62
N SER A 237 -3.28 11.99 10.65
CA SER A 237 -2.58 10.69 10.66
C SER A 237 -3.54 9.53 10.94
N THR A 238 -4.51 9.72 11.83
CA THR A 238 -5.58 8.75 12.13
C THR A 238 -6.92 9.46 12.18
N LEU A 239 -7.95 8.89 11.55
CA LEU A 239 -9.33 9.35 11.69
C LEU A 239 -10.14 8.36 12.51
N LEU A 240 -10.77 8.84 13.57
CA LEU A 240 -11.72 8.12 14.41
C LEU A 240 -13.09 8.79 14.36
N PHE A 241 -14.15 8.00 14.27
CA PHE A 241 -15.51 8.52 14.27
C PHE A 241 -16.47 7.46 14.78
N HIS A 242 -17.49 7.90 15.51
CA HIS A 242 -18.47 7.03 16.18
C HIS A 242 -19.89 7.21 15.62
N ASN A 243 -19.99 7.64 14.36
CA ASN A 243 -21.23 7.97 13.68
C ASN A 243 -21.13 7.71 12.16
N ASN A 244 -22.15 8.10 11.38
CA ASN A 244 -21.97 8.13 9.92
C ASN A 244 -21.27 9.43 9.52
N LEU A 245 -20.23 9.32 8.71
CA LEU A 245 -19.43 10.45 8.25
C LEU A 245 -19.60 10.63 6.75
N SER A 246 -19.89 11.85 6.31
CA SER A 246 -19.83 12.23 4.89
C SER A 246 -18.70 13.23 4.70
N ALA A 247 -17.83 13.02 3.72
CA ALA A 247 -16.69 13.90 3.47
C ALA A 247 -16.52 14.23 1.98
N TYR A 248 -15.96 15.40 1.72
CA TYR A 248 -15.56 15.85 0.39
C TYR A 248 -14.08 15.54 0.13
N ASP A 249 -13.14 16.16 0.85
CA ASP A 249 -11.70 15.88 0.69
C ASP A 249 -11.11 15.40 2.01
N LEU A 250 -10.71 14.14 2.06
CA LEU A 250 -10.16 13.49 3.24
C LEU A 250 -8.81 12.88 2.90
N GLN A 251 -7.77 13.29 3.63
CA GLN A 251 -6.43 12.74 3.53
C GLN A 251 -6.01 12.17 4.87
N VAL A 252 -5.84 10.86 4.94
CA VAL A 252 -5.51 10.16 6.18
C VAL A 252 -4.38 9.17 6.00
N ASP A 253 -3.51 8.99 6.99
CA ASP A 253 -2.54 7.90 6.91
C ASP A 253 -3.21 6.57 7.28
N HIS A 254 -4.00 6.53 8.35
CA HIS A 254 -4.72 5.36 8.82
C HIS A 254 -6.21 5.66 8.96
N LEU A 255 -7.03 4.91 8.23
CA LEU A 255 -8.49 4.98 8.31
C LEU A 255 -9.05 3.69 8.89
N THR A 256 -9.83 3.80 9.98
CA THR A 256 -10.67 2.70 10.44
C THR A 256 -12.13 3.10 10.31
N VAL A 257 -12.93 2.33 9.55
CA VAL A 257 -14.38 2.47 9.52
C VAL A 257 -14.97 1.44 10.50
N PRO A 258 -15.49 1.83 11.68
CA PRO A 258 -15.92 0.86 12.68
C PRO A 258 -17.23 0.16 12.27
N SER A 259 -17.53 -0.96 12.92
CA SER A 259 -18.74 -1.73 12.66
C SER A 259 -20.00 -0.94 13.00
N GLY A 260 -21.00 -0.99 12.12
CA GLY A 260 -22.27 -0.28 12.30
C GLY A 260 -22.28 1.16 11.77
N PHE A 261 -21.14 1.67 11.29
CA PHE A 261 -21.01 3.00 10.71
C PHE A 261 -20.64 2.96 9.23
N SER A 262 -20.88 4.07 8.55
CA SER A 262 -20.46 4.30 7.17
C SER A 262 -19.67 5.59 7.01
N LEU A 263 -18.61 5.55 6.20
CA LEU A 263 -17.96 6.73 5.64
C LEU A 263 -18.36 6.86 4.17
N THR A 264 -18.92 8.00 3.78
CA THR A 264 -19.28 8.30 2.39
C THR A 264 -18.43 9.45 1.85
N ILE A 265 -17.82 9.27 0.68
CA ILE A 265 -17.15 10.34 -0.08
C ILE A 265 -18.04 10.71 -1.27
N THR A 266 -18.39 11.99 -1.39
CA THR A 266 -19.39 12.46 -2.37
C THR A 266 -18.91 13.65 -3.23
N SER A 267 -19.66 13.98 -4.28
CA SER A 267 -19.61 15.25 -5.00
C SER A 267 -18.31 15.54 -5.76
N ASN A 268 -17.64 14.52 -6.31
CA ASN A 268 -16.28 14.59 -6.87
C ASN A 268 -15.18 14.78 -5.81
N GLY A 269 -15.50 14.44 -4.56
CA GLY A 269 -14.54 14.40 -3.48
C GLY A 269 -13.41 13.39 -3.68
N VAL A 270 -12.44 13.41 -2.78
CA VAL A 270 -11.30 12.48 -2.78
C VAL A 270 -11.03 11.96 -1.38
N LEU A 271 -10.91 10.64 -1.24
CA LEU A 271 -10.29 10.00 -0.09
C LEU A 271 -8.89 9.52 -0.47
N ARG A 272 -7.88 10.00 0.24
CA ARG A 272 -6.50 9.49 0.20
C ARG A 272 -6.23 8.78 1.51
N ALA A 273 -5.95 7.48 1.46
CA ALA A 273 -5.53 6.72 2.63
C ALA A 273 -4.26 5.89 2.36
N LYS A 274 -3.32 5.87 3.30
CA LYS A 274 -2.16 4.94 3.20
C LYS A 274 -2.52 3.54 3.68
N SER A 275 -3.35 3.46 4.72
CA SER A 275 -3.85 2.22 5.30
C SER A 275 -5.35 2.33 5.59
N LEU A 276 -6.07 1.23 5.37
CA LEU A 276 -7.51 1.16 5.53
C LEU A 276 -7.92 -0.15 6.21
N GLN A 277 -8.64 -0.01 7.33
CA GLN A 277 -9.29 -1.11 8.04
C GLN A 277 -10.80 -0.89 8.01
N LEU A 278 -11.55 -1.86 7.51
CA LEU A 278 -12.99 -1.76 7.39
C LEU A 278 -13.66 -2.81 8.25
N ASN A 279 -14.45 -2.34 9.22
CA ASN A 279 -15.44 -3.14 9.94
C ASN A 279 -16.88 -2.71 9.59
N GLY A 280 -17.04 -1.51 9.01
CA GLY A 280 -18.30 -0.97 8.46
C GLY A 280 -18.22 -0.71 6.95
N ASN A 281 -19.00 0.25 6.44
CA ASN A 281 -19.12 0.51 5.00
C ASN A 281 -18.33 1.76 4.57
N LEU A 282 -17.45 1.64 3.59
CA LEU A 282 -16.87 2.78 2.87
C LEU A 282 -17.63 2.94 1.56
N VAL A 283 -18.28 4.07 1.33
CA VAL A 283 -19.03 4.37 0.11
C VAL A 283 -18.32 5.48 -0.66
N ILE A 284 -17.99 5.21 -1.92
CA ILE A 284 -17.41 6.20 -2.84
C ILE A 284 -18.48 6.46 -3.90
N ASP A 285 -19.13 7.62 -3.85
CA ASP A 285 -20.25 7.97 -4.73
C ASP A 285 -19.89 9.17 -5.61
N ASN A 286 -19.72 8.91 -6.92
CA ASN A 286 -19.21 9.88 -7.89
C ASN A 286 -17.97 10.62 -7.37
N ALA A 287 -17.01 9.88 -6.83
CA ALA A 287 -15.84 10.39 -6.13
C ALA A 287 -14.59 9.52 -6.38
N ASN A 288 -13.46 9.95 -5.84
CA ASN A 288 -12.18 9.26 -6.01
C ASN A 288 -11.70 8.62 -4.70
N LEU A 289 -11.26 7.37 -4.79
CA LEU A 289 -10.54 6.66 -3.74
C LEU A 289 -9.10 6.45 -4.19
N ILE A 290 -8.14 6.83 -3.36
CA ILE A 290 -6.71 6.62 -3.63
C ILE A 290 -6.12 5.92 -2.41
N ILE A 291 -5.74 4.66 -2.60
CA ILE A 291 -4.95 3.90 -1.62
C ILE A 291 -3.55 3.73 -2.19
N ASN A 292 -2.61 4.53 -1.67
CA ASN A 292 -1.21 4.43 -2.03
C ASN A 292 -0.39 4.15 -0.78
N ALA A 293 0.15 2.94 -0.71
CA ALA A 293 0.97 2.52 0.40
C ALA A 293 2.45 2.43 -0.03
N ASP A 294 3.33 3.01 0.77
CA ASP A 294 4.78 2.91 0.57
C ASP A 294 5.29 1.47 0.82
N GLU A 295 4.51 0.67 1.56
CA GLU A 295 4.72 -0.76 1.83
C GLU A 295 3.44 -1.57 1.50
N MET A 296 3.53 -2.90 1.37
CA MET A 296 2.35 -3.74 1.10
C MET A 296 1.31 -3.61 2.23
N VAL A 297 0.14 -3.02 1.94
CA VAL A 297 -0.97 -2.87 2.90
C VAL A 297 -2.05 -3.92 2.65
N ILE A 298 -2.50 -4.57 3.71
CA ILE A 298 -3.58 -5.57 3.65
C ILE A 298 -4.87 -4.94 4.18
N LEU A 299 -5.87 -4.79 3.31
CA LEU A 299 -7.22 -4.41 3.71
C LEU A 299 -7.93 -5.62 4.33
N ARG A 300 -8.34 -5.52 5.60
CA ARG A 300 -8.92 -6.65 6.35
C ARG A 300 -10.44 -6.48 6.58
N PRO A 301 -11.22 -7.59 6.48
CA PRO A 301 -12.67 -7.66 6.77
C PRO A 301 -13.07 -7.35 8.21
N PRO A 302 -14.37 -7.13 8.51
CA PRO A 302 -15.59 -7.48 7.73
C PRO A 302 -16.27 -6.38 6.88
N GLY A 303 -15.66 -5.21 6.73
CA GLY A 303 -16.28 -4.08 6.04
C GLY A 303 -16.18 -4.14 4.51
N ILE A 304 -17.06 -3.38 3.84
CA ILE A 304 -17.23 -3.36 2.37
C ILE A 304 -16.83 -1.98 1.84
N ILE A 305 -16.02 -1.95 0.78
CA ILE A 305 -15.88 -0.77 -0.10
C ILE A 305 -16.98 -0.86 -1.15
N ASN A 306 -17.81 0.17 -1.27
CA ASN A 306 -18.87 0.28 -2.25
C ASN A 306 -18.56 1.42 -3.22
N LEU A 307 -18.22 1.11 -4.46
CA LEU A 307 -18.06 2.10 -5.52
C LEU A 307 -19.41 2.28 -6.24
N VAL A 308 -19.89 3.53 -6.27
CA VAL A 308 -21.20 3.89 -6.80
C VAL A 308 -21.05 5.03 -7.82
N GLY A 309 -21.77 4.94 -8.93
CA GLY A 309 -21.74 5.96 -9.98
C GLY A 309 -20.40 6.00 -10.72
N ASN A 310 -20.04 7.18 -11.25
CA ASN A 310 -18.79 7.41 -11.98
C ASN A 310 -17.60 7.56 -11.01
N SER A 311 -17.42 6.59 -10.13
CA SER A 311 -16.37 6.58 -9.14
C SER A 311 -15.09 5.96 -9.68
N MET A 312 -13.95 6.46 -9.19
CA MET A 312 -12.62 5.96 -9.55
C MET A 312 -11.90 5.49 -8.29
N ALA A 313 -11.31 4.30 -8.35
CA ALA A 313 -10.46 3.77 -7.28
C ALA A 313 -9.07 3.49 -7.81
N ASN A 314 -8.04 4.08 -7.20
CA ASN A 314 -6.64 3.86 -7.54
C ASN A 314 -5.98 3.06 -6.42
N PHE A 315 -5.46 1.89 -6.75
CA PHE A 315 -4.85 0.96 -5.81
C PHE A 315 -3.38 0.71 -6.15
N SER A 316 -2.51 0.83 -5.14
CA SER A 316 -1.07 0.62 -5.27
C SER A 316 -0.52 -0.08 -4.03
N ASN A 317 0.22 -1.19 -4.23
CA ASN A 317 0.83 -2.01 -3.17
C ASN A 317 -0.17 -2.49 -2.11
N VAL A 318 -1.30 -3.06 -2.56
CA VAL A 318 -2.41 -3.40 -1.67
C VAL A 318 -3.01 -4.78 -1.92
N ALA A 319 -3.39 -5.45 -0.85
CA ALA A 319 -4.08 -6.72 -0.86
C ALA A 319 -5.53 -6.54 -0.41
N ILE A 320 -6.48 -6.83 -1.30
CA ILE A 320 -7.92 -6.57 -1.12
C ILE A 320 -8.63 -7.90 -0.86
N ARG A 321 -9.50 -7.93 0.16
CA ARG A 321 -10.33 -9.11 0.51
C ARG A 321 -11.81 -8.94 0.20
N TYR A 322 -12.35 -7.73 0.32
CA TYR A 322 -13.77 -7.43 0.08
C TYR A 322 -13.90 -6.08 -0.61
N LEU A 323 -14.64 -6.06 -1.71
CA LEU A 323 -14.94 -4.92 -2.55
C LEU A 323 -16.26 -5.25 -3.22
N ASN A 324 -17.18 -4.29 -3.19
CA ASN A 324 -18.45 -4.40 -3.85
C ASN A 324 -18.64 -3.17 -4.74
N THR A 325 -19.39 -3.36 -5.79
CA THR A 325 -19.82 -2.30 -6.71
C THR A 325 -21.31 -2.53 -6.88
N THR A 326 -22.16 -1.59 -6.46
CA THR A 326 -23.61 -1.84 -6.52
C THR A 326 -24.08 -2.03 -7.96
N SER A 327 -24.74 -3.18 -8.18
CA SER A 327 -25.46 -3.68 -9.36
C SER A 327 -25.78 -2.67 -10.49
N PRO A 328 -25.60 -3.07 -11.76
CA PRO A 328 -25.89 -2.22 -12.91
C PRO A 328 -27.39 -1.93 -13.00
N ASP A 329 -27.74 -0.65 -12.85
CA ASP A 329 -28.77 -0.09 -13.71
C ASP A 329 -28.08 0.16 -15.07
N LYS A 330 -28.58 -0.43 -16.15
CA LYS A 330 -27.97 -0.33 -17.50
C LYS A 330 -27.77 1.12 -17.99
N ASN A 331 -28.34 2.10 -17.29
CA ASN A 331 -28.25 3.52 -17.57
C ASN A 331 -27.28 4.29 -16.65
N LYS A 332 -26.58 3.64 -15.71
CA LYS A 332 -25.64 4.30 -14.80
C LYS A 332 -24.19 4.20 -15.30
N PRO A 333 -23.37 5.22 -15.06
CA PRO A 333 -21.94 5.17 -15.35
C PRO A 333 -21.24 4.09 -14.51
N LEU A 334 -20.32 3.38 -15.15
CA LEU A 334 -19.53 2.29 -14.56
C LEU A 334 -18.41 2.83 -13.68
N SER A 335 -18.07 2.11 -12.61
CA SER A 335 -16.89 2.42 -11.80
C SER A 335 -15.61 1.99 -12.50
N THR A 336 -14.52 2.72 -12.26
CA THR A 336 -13.19 2.41 -12.80
C THR A 336 -12.21 2.10 -11.67
N ILE A 337 -11.47 1.02 -11.81
CA ILE A 337 -10.40 0.64 -10.88
C ILE A 337 -9.07 0.71 -11.62
N ASN A 338 -8.17 1.60 -11.20
CA ASN A 338 -6.82 1.72 -11.74
C ASN A 338 -5.80 1.04 -10.81
N ILE A 339 -4.82 0.35 -11.41
CA ILE A 339 -3.76 -0.34 -10.69
C ILE A 339 -2.40 0.16 -11.20
N ASP A 340 -1.62 0.77 -10.30
CA ASP A 340 -0.33 1.40 -10.61
C ASP A 340 0.89 0.55 -10.24
N ASN A 341 0.76 -0.34 -9.25
CA ASN A 341 1.84 -1.22 -8.77
C ASN A 341 1.30 -2.64 -8.53
N SER A 342 1.73 -3.33 -7.47
CA SER A 342 1.24 -4.67 -7.14
C SER A 342 -0.07 -4.60 -6.37
N VAL A 343 -1.10 -5.28 -6.88
CA VAL A 343 -2.39 -5.45 -6.23
C VAL A 343 -2.79 -6.91 -6.28
N SER A 344 -3.30 -7.43 -5.16
CA SER A 344 -3.77 -8.81 -5.05
C SER A 344 -5.22 -8.88 -4.58
N PHE A 345 -6.03 -9.66 -5.28
CA PHE A 345 -7.38 -10.03 -4.84
C PHE A 345 -7.33 -11.38 -4.13
N ILE A 346 -7.52 -11.38 -2.80
CA ILE A 346 -7.35 -12.55 -1.91
C ILE A 346 -8.69 -13.25 -1.59
N GLY A 347 -9.81 -12.71 -2.04
CA GLY A 347 -11.14 -13.34 -1.95
C GLY A 347 -11.77 -13.48 -3.33
N SER A 348 -12.94 -14.12 -3.41
CA SER A 348 -13.75 -14.09 -4.63
C SER A 348 -14.46 -12.74 -4.75
N PHE A 349 -14.43 -12.14 -5.93
CA PHE A 349 -15.04 -10.84 -6.21
C PHE A 349 -15.98 -10.93 -7.40
N ASP A 350 -17.10 -10.21 -7.31
CA ASP A 350 -18.02 -9.96 -8.42
C ASP A 350 -18.19 -8.44 -8.52
N LEU A 351 -17.61 -7.85 -9.57
CA LEU A 351 -17.50 -6.41 -9.75
C LEU A 351 -18.12 -5.96 -11.07
N ASP A 352 -18.93 -4.91 -10.98
CA ASP A 352 -19.40 -4.09 -12.08
C ASP A 352 -18.47 -2.89 -12.26
N ALA A 353 -17.26 -3.18 -12.72
CA ALA A 353 -16.22 -2.17 -12.93
C ALA A 353 -15.30 -2.57 -14.08
N VAL A 354 -14.70 -1.57 -14.74
CA VAL A 354 -13.54 -1.78 -15.62
C VAL A 354 -12.26 -1.68 -14.80
N ILE A 355 -11.36 -2.66 -14.95
CA ILE A 355 -10.02 -2.61 -14.35
C ILE A 355 -9.03 -2.13 -15.41
N ILE A 356 -8.26 -1.11 -15.09
CA ILE A 356 -7.18 -0.59 -15.93
C ILE A 356 -5.84 -0.88 -15.23
N LEU A 357 -4.96 -1.62 -15.91
CA LEU A 357 -3.61 -1.89 -15.45
C LEU A 357 -2.63 -0.94 -16.14
N ASN A 358 -1.96 -0.12 -15.34
CA ASN A 358 -0.94 0.80 -15.82
C ASN A 358 0.40 0.08 -16.04
N PRO A 359 1.35 0.67 -16.80
CA PRO A 359 2.63 0.02 -17.08
C PRO A 359 3.38 -0.39 -15.80
N ASN A 360 3.99 -1.58 -15.81
CA ASN A 360 4.71 -2.19 -14.66
C ASN A 360 3.85 -2.58 -13.45
N SER A 361 2.53 -2.44 -13.52
CA SER A 361 1.63 -2.95 -12.48
C SER A 361 1.55 -4.48 -12.49
N VAL A 362 1.17 -5.07 -11.36
CA VAL A 362 0.93 -6.51 -11.23
C VAL A 362 -0.42 -6.72 -10.58
N LEU A 363 -1.28 -7.51 -11.21
CA LEU A 363 -2.56 -7.95 -10.69
C LEU A 363 -2.50 -9.46 -10.44
N ASP A 364 -2.52 -9.84 -9.16
CA ASP A 364 -2.58 -11.25 -8.74
C ASP A 364 -4.02 -11.67 -8.42
N LEU A 365 -4.54 -12.60 -9.22
CA LEU A 365 -5.87 -13.20 -9.05
C LEU A 365 -5.71 -14.55 -8.35
N ASN A 366 -5.67 -14.52 -7.00
CA ASN A 366 -5.53 -15.72 -6.18
C ASN A 366 -6.84 -16.48 -5.98
N ASN A 367 -7.98 -15.87 -6.32
CA ASN A 367 -9.34 -16.39 -6.23
C ASN A 367 -10.17 -15.87 -7.41
N ASP A 368 -11.42 -16.31 -7.48
CA ASP A 368 -12.32 -15.98 -8.59
C ASP A 368 -12.59 -14.48 -8.69
N LEU A 369 -12.41 -13.92 -9.88
CA LEU A 369 -12.78 -12.54 -10.21
C LEU A 369 -13.80 -12.57 -11.35
N VAL A 370 -15.02 -12.14 -11.06
CA VAL A 370 -16.09 -11.94 -12.04
C VAL A 370 -16.22 -10.45 -12.28
N LEU A 371 -16.24 -10.07 -13.55
CA LEU A 371 -16.28 -8.70 -14.03
C LEU A 371 -17.39 -8.54 -15.07
N GLU A 372 -18.21 -7.50 -14.94
CA GLU A 372 -19.11 -7.10 -16.02
C GLU A 372 -18.35 -6.42 -17.16
N LYS A 373 -17.31 -5.64 -16.83
CA LYS A 373 -16.37 -5.03 -17.77
C LYS A 373 -14.98 -5.58 -17.56
N CYS A 374 -14.38 -6.09 -18.62
CA CYS A 374 -13.11 -6.80 -18.50
C CYS A 374 -11.92 -5.87 -18.23
N ILE A 375 -10.72 -6.44 -18.19
CA ILE A 375 -9.48 -5.72 -17.88
C ILE A 375 -8.91 -5.07 -19.15
N LYS A 376 -8.45 -3.83 -19.03
CA LYS A 376 -7.61 -3.15 -20.03
C LYS A 376 -6.19 -3.05 -19.52
N ASN A 377 -5.29 -3.83 -20.10
CA ASN A 377 -3.91 -3.91 -19.66
C ASN A 377 -2.99 -3.10 -20.58
N TYR A 378 -2.42 -2.02 -20.07
CA TYR A 378 -1.52 -1.10 -20.77
C TYR A 378 -0.06 -1.26 -20.30
N GLY A 379 0.44 -2.51 -20.24
CA GLY A 379 1.84 -2.82 -19.89
C GLY A 379 2.05 -3.39 -18.48
N GLY A 380 1.00 -3.82 -17.80
CA GLY A 380 1.05 -4.57 -16.54
C GLY A 380 1.05 -6.09 -16.73
N ILE A 381 1.09 -6.82 -15.63
CA ILE A 381 1.10 -8.30 -15.56
C ILE A 381 -0.16 -8.78 -14.85
N ILE A 382 -0.93 -9.65 -15.49
CA ILE A 382 -2.05 -10.38 -14.87
C ILE A 382 -1.57 -11.79 -14.55
N ASN A 383 -1.56 -12.18 -13.28
CA ASN A 383 -1.31 -13.55 -12.85
C ASN A 383 -2.63 -14.20 -12.43
N ALA A 384 -3.14 -15.09 -13.27
CA ALA A 384 -4.37 -15.83 -13.02
C ALA A 384 -4.05 -17.19 -12.40
N TYR A 385 -4.29 -17.33 -11.09
CA TYR A 385 -4.19 -18.61 -10.37
C TYR A 385 -5.54 -19.33 -10.27
N GLN A 386 -6.65 -18.64 -10.51
CA GLN A 386 -8.03 -19.15 -10.40
C GLN A 386 -8.90 -18.61 -11.56
N VAL A 387 -10.21 -18.47 -11.36
CA VAL A 387 -11.14 -18.08 -12.43
C VAL A 387 -11.11 -16.56 -12.67
N LEU A 388 -11.00 -16.15 -13.93
CA LEU A 388 -11.30 -14.79 -14.38
C LEU A 388 -12.49 -14.86 -15.35
N THR A 389 -13.62 -14.27 -14.98
CA THR A 389 -14.80 -14.18 -15.84
C THR A 389 -15.07 -12.73 -16.21
N CYS A 390 -15.18 -12.46 -17.51
CA CYS A 390 -15.63 -11.19 -18.07
C CYS A 390 -16.96 -11.43 -18.80
N ASN A 391 -18.07 -10.95 -18.25
CA ASN A 391 -19.41 -11.18 -18.77
C ASN A 391 -19.62 -10.39 -20.08
N ASN A 392 -19.49 -11.06 -21.23
CA ASN A 392 -19.72 -10.48 -22.56
C ASN A 392 -18.83 -9.27 -22.92
N ASP A 393 -17.64 -9.16 -22.34
CA ASP A 393 -16.68 -8.09 -22.63
C ASP A 393 -15.28 -8.64 -22.92
N ASP A 394 -14.39 -7.74 -23.34
CA ASP A 394 -13.13 -8.07 -24.00
C ASP A 394 -11.91 -7.78 -23.12
N LEU A 395 -11.01 -8.75 -23.01
CA LEU A 395 -9.71 -8.56 -22.37
C LEU A 395 -8.73 -7.96 -23.37
N TYR A 396 -8.11 -6.83 -23.02
CA TYR A 396 -7.13 -6.18 -23.89
C TYR A 396 -5.73 -6.21 -23.28
N LEU A 397 -4.74 -6.62 -24.07
CA LEU A 397 -3.32 -6.54 -23.76
C LEU A 397 -2.65 -5.58 -24.77
N TYR A 398 -2.41 -4.33 -24.38
CA TYR A 398 -1.81 -3.29 -25.21
C TYR A 398 -0.33 -3.08 -24.90
N LEU A 399 0.53 -3.26 -25.90
CA LEU A 399 1.92 -2.81 -25.85
C LEU A 399 1.97 -1.28 -25.78
N THR A 400 2.54 -0.75 -24.69
CA THR A 400 2.73 0.70 -24.46
C THR A 400 4.19 0.97 -24.17
N ASP A 401 4.79 1.98 -24.81
CA ASP A 401 6.14 2.48 -24.50
C ASP A 401 7.25 1.41 -24.36
N ASN A 402 7.20 0.34 -25.18
CA ASN A 402 8.08 -0.85 -25.13
C ASN A 402 7.94 -1.74 -23.88
N ILE A 403 6.88 -1.58 -23.10
CA ILE A 403 6.55 -2.43 -21.96
C ILE A 403 5.51 -3.44 -22.41
N THR A 404 5.92 -4.71 -22.52
CA THR A 404 5.04 -5.80 -22.96
C THR A 404 4.04 -6.16 -21.86
N PRO A 405 2.73 -5.99 -22.07
CA PRO A 405 1.73 -6.48 -21.12
C PRO A 405 1.75 -8.00 -21.09
N GLN A 406 1.47 -8.58 -19.92
CA GLN A 406 1.51 -10.02 -19.74
C GLN A 406 0.22 -10.56 -19.13
N LEU A 407 -0.18 -11.75 -19.59
CA LEU A 407 -1.18 -12.59 -18.96
C LEU A 407 -0.54 -13.95 -18.69
N THR A 408 -0.40 -14.34 -17.44
CA THR A 408 0.10 -15.66 -17.05
C THR A 408 -1.04 -16.48 -16.46
N ILE A 409 -1.30 -17.64 -17.06
CA ILE A 409 -2.35 -18.58 -16.65
C ILE A 409 -1.68 -19.78 -15.97
N TYR A 410 -1.91 -19.91 -14.66
CA TYR A 410 -1.36 -20.99 -13.83
C TYR A 410 -2.24 -22.24 -13.86
N GLU A 411 -1.90 -23.25 -13.06
CA GLU A 411 -2.65 -24.51 -12.98
C GLU A 411 -4.08 -24.30 -12.47
N ASP A 412 -5.03 -25.03 -13.07
CA ASP A 412 -6.47 -24.99 -12.78
C ASP A 412 -7.17 -23.63 -12.99
N ALA A 413 -6.48 -22.64 -13.56
CA ALA A 413 -7.08 -21.36 -13.88
C ALA A 413 -7.99 -21.46 -15.14
N SER A 414 -9.14 -20.80 -15.08
CA SER A 414 -10.07 -20.73 -16.20
C SER A 414 -10.37 -19.27 -16.53
N ILE A 415 -10.19 -18.89 -17.78
CA ILE A 415 -10.54 -17.54 -18.24
C ILE A 415 -11.79 -17.64 -19.12
N SER A 416 -12.84 -16.91 -18.78
CA SER A 416 -14.08 -16.83 -19.55
C SER A 416 -14.33 -15.39 -19.99
N LEU A 417 -14.42 -15.14 -21.30
CA LEU A 417 -14.53 -13.80 -21.89
C LEU A 417 -15.17 -13.86 -23.29
N TYR A 418 -15.52 -12.72 -23.88
CA TYR A 418 -15.99 -12.68 -25.28
C TYR A 418 -14.82 -12.74 -26.28
N MET A 419 -13.91 -11.76 -26.21
CA MET A 419 -12.69 -11.70 -27.01
C MET A 419 -11.46 -11.34 -26.16
N LEU A 420 -10.33 -12.00 -26.42
CA LEU A 420 -9.03 -11.59 -25.92
C LEU A 420 -8.26 -10.96 -27.08
N TYR A 421 -7.96 -9.68 -26.96
CA TYR A 421 -7.12 -8.96 -27.91
C TYR A 421 -5.70 -8.81 -27.39
N ASN A 422 -4.76 -9.53 -28.00
CA ASN A 422 -3.34 -9.47 -27.68
C ASN A 422 -2.59 -8.58 -28.69
N TYR A 423 -2.54 -7.28 -28.40
CA TYR A 423 -1.89 -6.26 -29.23
C TYR A 423 -0.41 -6.06 -28.84
N GLY A 424 0.42 -7.06 -29.13
CA GLY A 424 1.87 -7.04 -28.86
C GLY A 424 2.25 -7.50 -27.45
N GLY A 425 1.32 -8.10 -26.70
CA GLY A 425 1.54 -8.67 -25.38
C GLY A 425 2.07 -10.11 -25.39
N LEU A 426 2.27 -10.64 -24.18
CA LEU A 426 2.69 -12.02 -23.92
C LEU A 426 1.63 -12.77 -23.11
N ILE A 427 1.08 -13.83 -23.69
CA ILE A 427 0.23 -14.79 -22.97
C ILE A 427 1.10 -16.00 -22.61
N THR A 428 1.23 -16.32 -21.33
CA THR A 428 2.02 -17.45 -20.84
C THR A 428 1.11 -18.49 -20.20
N ILE A 429 1.20 -19.73 -20.68
CA ILE A 429 0.45 -20.87 -20.17
C ILE A 429 1.39 -21.78 -19.38
N LYS A 430 1.16 -21.92 -18.08
CA LYS A 430 2.05 -22.71 -17.20
C LYS A 430 1.62 -24.17 -17.03
N ALA A 431 0.37 -24.50 -17.34
CA ALA A 431 -0.21 -25.82 -17.12
C ALA A 431 -1.36 -26.11 -18.10
N THR A 432 -2.11 -27.20 -17.88
CA THR A 432 -3.32 -27.54 -18.66
C THR A 432 -4.44 -26.58 -18.31
N ASN A 433 -4.87 -25.74 -19.24
CA ASN A 433 -5.82 -24.66 -19.00
C ASN A 433 -6.86 -24.52 -20.10
N LYS A 434 -7.96 -23.86 -19.75
CA LYS A 434 -9.07 -23.57 -20.65
C LYS A 434 -9.34 -22.07 -20.72
N LEU A 435 -9.44 -21.56 -21.94
CA LEU A 435 -9.94 -20.23 -22.25
C LEU A 435 -11.30 -20.38 -22.95
N VAL A 436 -12.35 -19.94 -22.28
CA VAL A 436 -13.71 -19.88 -22.83
C VAL A 436 -13.88 -18.52 -23.50
N GLY A 437 -13.78 -18.48 -24.82
CA GLY A 437 -13.82 -17.22 -25.57
C GLY A 437 -13.00 -17.30 -26.85
N ASN A 438 -12.87 -16.16 -27.52
CA ASN A 438 -12.11 -16.02 -28.77
C ASN A 438 -10.79 -15.29 -28.52
N VAL A 439 -9.78 -15.52 -29.37
CA VAL A 439 -8.46 -14.89 -29.25
C VAL A 439 -8.09 -14.24 -30.58
N VAL A 440 -7.71 -12.96 -30.55
CA VAL A 440 -7.08 -12.25 -31.68
C VAL A 440 -5.73 -11.75 -31.22
N SER A 441 -4.66 -12.09 -31.92
CA SER A 441 -3.29 -11.79 -31.48
C SER A 441 -2.45 -11.26 -32.63
N ASN A 442 -1.62 -10.24 -32.36
CA ASN A 442 -0.36 -9.95 -33.08
C ASN A 442 0.86 -10.04 -32.15
N GLY A 443 0.67 -10.54 -30.92
CA GLY A 443 1.70 -10.73 -29.90
C GLY A 443 2.15 -12.19 -29.78
N THR A 444 2.67 -12.55 -28.61
CA THR A 444 3.21 -13.89 -28.34
C THR A 444 2.28 -14.73 -27.47
N ILE A 445 2.08 -16.00 -27.82
CA ILE A 445 1.46 -17.04 -26.98
C ILE A 445 2.54 -18.08 -26.65
N SER A 446 2.96 -18.16 -25.38
CA SER A 446 3.98 -19.09 -24.89
C SER A 446 3.34 -20.20 -24.06
N ILE A 447 3.42 -21.42 -24.55
CA ILE A 447 2.94 -22.64 -23.90
C ILE A 447 4.12 -23.33 -23.23
N GLY A 448 4.03 -23.52 -21.90
CA GLY A 448 5.03 -24.19 -21.09
C GLY A 448 5.27 -25.65 -21.49
N VAL A 449 6.31 -26.26 -20.90
CA VAL A 449 6.63 -27.68 -21.15
C VAL A 449 5.48 -28.56 -20.71
N ASP A 450 4.99 -29.42 -21.61
CA ASP A 450 3.85 -30.32 -21.41
C ASP A 450 2.55 -29.62 -20.93
N ALA A 451 2.47 -28.29 -21.13
CA ALA A 451 1.28 -27.51 -20.91
C ALA A 451 0.31 -27.63 -22.10
N TYR A 452 -0.95 -27.31 -21.86
CA TYR A 452 -2.01 -27.40 -22.85
C TYR A 452 -2.93 -26.20 -22.73
N LEU A 453 -3.27 -25.59 -23.86
CA LEU A 453 -4.29 -24.55 -23.92
C LEU A 453 -5.43 -25.00 -24.82
N PHE A 454 -6.64 -25.06 -24.26
CA PHE A 454 -7.88 -25.24 -25.00
C PHE A 454 -8.67 -23.93 -25.11
N VAL A 455 -8.97 -23.50 -26.32
CA VAL A 455 -9.80 -22.33 -26.62
C VAL A 455 -11.16 -22.79 -27.13
N THR A 456 -12.27 -22.44 -26.46
CA THR A 456 -13.61 -22.85 -26.94
C THR A 456 -14.13 -22.02 -28.10
N GLY A 457 -13.53 -20.87 -28.37
CA GLY A 457 -13.83 -20.02 -29.53
C GLY A 457 -12.85 -20.25 -30.66
N PHE A 458 -12.62 -19.20 -31.46
CA PHE A 458 -11.62 -19.19 -32.53
C PHE A 458 -10.30 -18.55 -32.05
N ILE A 459 -9.23 -18.78 -32.80
CA ILE A 459 -7.95 -18.09 -32.64
C ILE A 459 -7.59 -17.43 -33.98
N ASP A 460 -7.41 -16.12 -34.00
CA ASP A 460 -6.92 -15.37 -35.17
C ASP A 460 -5.53 -14.79 -34.87
N LEU A 461 -4.49 -15.46 -35.38
CA LEU A 461 -3.13 -14.96 -35.36
C LEU A 461 -2.92 -14.11 -36.62
N ILE A 462 -2.75 -12.80 -36.43
CA ILE A 462 -2.42 -11.85 -37.49
C ILE A 462 -0.91 -11.60 -37.54
N GLN A 463 -0.44 -11.04 -38.67
CA GLN A 463 0.98 -10.84 -38.97
C GLN A 463 1.77 -10.25 -37.78
N GLY A 464 2.92 -10.85 -37.46
CA GLY A 464 3.75 -10.51 -36.31
C GLY A 464 3.48 -11.37 -35.06
N SER A 465 2.44 -12.19 -35.08
CA SER A 465 2.17 -13.18 -34.02
C SER A 465 3.27 -14.22 -33.89
N THR A 466 3.51 -14.69 -32.67
CA THR A 466 4.38 -15.84 -32.40
C THR A 466 3.71 -16.83 -31.45
N VAL A 467 3.74 -18.11 -31.78
CA VAL A 467 3.40 -19.21 -30.85
C VAL A 467 4.67 -19.93 -30.44
N ILE A 468 4.92 -20.06 -29.14
CA ILE A 468 6.11 -20.73 -28.58
C ILE A 468 5.64 -21.95 -27.81
N ILE A 469 6.00 -23.16 -28.26
CA ILE A 469 5.78 -24.42 -27.53
C ILE A 469 7.12 -24.83 -26.91
N GLN A 470 7.26 -24.62 -25.60
CA GLN A 470 8.54 -24.80 -24.90
C GLN A 470 9.00 -26.26 -24.80
N GLY A 471 8.08 -27.22 -24.91
CA GLY A 471 8.36 -28.64 -24.91
C GLY A 471 7.09 -29.47 -24.94
N ILE A 472 7.08 -30.55 -25.72
CA ILE A 472 5.99 -31.52 -25.75
C ILE A 472 6.53 -32.96 -25.88
N GLY A 473 5.95 -33.88 -25.12
CA GLY A 473 6.20 -35.32 -25.22
C GLY A 473 5.75 -35.96 -26.54
N TYR A 474 6.31 -37.12 -26.89
CA TYR A 474 5.82 -37.91 -28.03
C TYR A 474 4.50 -38.61 -27.71
N ASN A 475 3.66 -38.79 -28.73
CA ASN A 475 2.39 -39.50 -28.68
C ASN A 475 1.47 -39.03 -27.54
N THR A 476 1.49 -37.72 -27.25
CA THR A 476 0.55 -37.11 -26.30
C THR A 476 -0.88 -37.34 -26.79
N SER A 477 -1.81 -37.54 -25.86
CA SER A 477 -3.23 -37.71 -26.18
C SER A 477 -3.93 -36.41 -26.61
N ARG A 478 -3.20 -35.29 -26.57
CA ARG A 478 -3.70 -33.93 -26.83
C ARG A 478 -2.59 -33.09 -27.47
N PRO A 479 -2.95 -32.10 -28.30
CA PRO A 479 -1.99 -31.12 -28.82
C PRO A 479 -1.49 -30.18 -27.72
N ALA A 480 -0.51 -29.31 -28.00
CA ALA A 480 -0.15 -28.22 -27.08
C ALA A 480 -1.18 -27.07 -27.12
N LEU A 481 -1.68 -26.75 -28.31
CA LEU A 481 -2.71 -25.74 -28.55
C LEU A 481 -3.92 -26.37 -29.26
N GLU A 482 -5.12 -26.16 -28.73
CA GLU A 482 -6.36 -26.63 -29.35
C GLU A 482 -7.41 -25.51 -29.37
N ALA A 483 -8.18 -25.43 -30.44
CA ALA A 483 -9.38 -24.58 -30.51
C ALA A 483 -10.61 -25.36 -31.00
N LEU A 484 -11.80 -25.03 -30.49
CA LEU A 484 -13.05 -25.61 -30.97
C LEU A 484 -13.41 -25.09 -32.37
N ASN A 485 -13.25 -23.78 -32.59
CA ASN A 485 -13.52 -23.10 -33.86
C ASN A 485 -12.20 -22.87 -34.65
N PRO A 486 -12.24 -22.27 -35.85
CA PRO A 486 -11.07 -22.11 -36.69
C PRO A 486 -9.87 -21.45 -36.00
N ILE A 487 -8.67 -21.85 -36.43
CA ILE A 487 -7.41 -21.19 -36.09
C ILE A 487 -6.85 -20.60 -37.37
N LYS A 488 -6.82 -19.26 -37.47
CA LYS A 488 -6.11 -18.57 -38.53
C LYS A 488 -4.66 -18.33 -38.11
N LEU A 489 -3.72 -18.71 -38.99
CA LEU A 489 -2.29 -18.81 -38.65
C LEU A 489 -1.44 -17.92 -39.55
N ALA A 490 -1.53 -16.59 -39.38
CA ALA A 490 -0.60 -15.65 -40.00
C ALA A 490 0.47 -15.20 -39.00
N GLY A 491 1.56 -15.96 -38.88
CA GLY A 491 2.66 -15.68 -37.96
C GLY A 491 3.67 -16.82 -37.87
N ASP A 492 4.51 -16.79 -36.83
CA ASP A 492 5.58 -17.75 -36.61
C ASP A 492 5.21 -18.77 -35.52
N ILE A 493 5.70 -20.01 -35.67
CA ILE A 493 5.67 -21.02 -34.60
C ILE A 493 7.09 -21.45 -34.26
N TYR A 494 7.44 -21.36 -32.99
CA TYR A 494 8.62 -21.96 -32.40
C TYR A 494 8.22 -23.16 -31.57
N PHE A 495 8.92 -24.29 -31.74
CA PHE A 495 8.61 -25.47 -30.96
C PHE A 495 9.86 -26.25 -30.53
N ASN A 496 9.69 -26.94 -29.42
CA ASN A 496 10.63 -27.92 -28.88
C ASN A 496 9.88 -29.22 -28.55
N VAL A 497 10.55 -30.36 -28.71
CA VAL A 497 9.96 -31.68 -28.46
C VAL A 497 10.88 -32.54 -27.61
N SER A 498 10.32 -33.51 -26.89
CA SER A 498 11.10 -34.53 -26.20
C SER A 498 11.91 -35.38 -27.20
N ALA A 499 12.95 -36.07 -26.74
CA ALA A 499 13.67 -37.02 -27.58
C ALA A 499 12.74 -38.18 -28.03
N PRO A 500 12.73 -38.56 -29.32
CA PRO A 500 11.94 -39.68 -29.82
C PRO A 500 12.47 -41.01 -29.25
N LEU A 501 11.56 -41.98 -29.07
CA LEU A 501 11.95 -43.36 -28.76
C LEU A 501 12.78 -43.96 -29.91
N PRO A 502 13.95 -44.59 -29.63
CA PRO A 502 14.76 -45.21 -30.67
C PRO A 502 13.95 -46.28 -31.42
N ASN A 503 14.05 -46.28 -32.75
CA ASN A 503 13.36 -47.25 -33.63
C ASN A 503 11.82 -47.25 -33.52
N ALA A 504 11.21 -46.20 -33.01
CA ALA A 504 9.76 -46.02 -33.00
C ALA A 504 9.36 -44.88 -33.92
N ASN A 505 8.17 -44.99 -34.51
CA ASN A 505 7.50 -43.85 -35.13
C ASN A 505 6.81 -43.07 -34.00
N VAL A 506 7.12 -41.78 -33.92
CA VAL A 506 6.54 -40.89 -32.91
C VAL A 506 5.94 -39.66 -33.57
N ALA A 507 4.80 -39.22 -33.05
CA ALA A 507 4.14 -37.98 -33.44
C ALA A 507 4.11 -37.02 -32.26
N TYR A 508 4.29 -35.73 -32.54
CA TYR A 508 4.16 -34.63 -31.59
C TYR A 508 3.01 -33.75 -32.07
N PHE A 509 1.91 -33.73 -31.33
CA PHE A 509 0.72 -32.96 -31.67
C PHE A 509 0.91 -31.51 -31.22
N LEU A 510 1.11 -30.59 -32.16
CA LEU A 510 1.43 -29.19 -31.80
C LEU A 510 0.17 -28.33 -31.72
N VAL A 511 -0.64 -28.35 -32.78
CA VAL A 511 -1.86 -27.52 -32.90
C VAL A 511 -2.99 -28.37 -33.45
N SER A 512 -4.20 -28.22 -32.92
CA SER A 512 -5.41 -28.87 -33.46
C SER A 512 -6.64 -27.95 -33.44
N SER A 513 -7.59 -28.16 -34.35
CA SER A 513 -8.90 -27.48 -34.34
C SER A 513 -10.05 -28.40 -34.77
N GLN A 514 -11.20 -28.32 -34.08
CA GLN A 514 -12.36 -29.21 -34.33
C GLN A 514 -13.25 -28.76 -35.50
N GLN A 515 -13.40 -27.45 -35.73
CA GLN A 515 -14.09 -26.92 -36.91
C GLN A 515 -13.07 -26.36 -37.90
N LEU A 516 -12.98 -27.06 -39.02
CA LEU A 516 -11.95 -26.92 -40.04
C LEU A 516 -12.05 -25.62 -40.82
N TYR A 517 -11.23 -24.66 -40.44
CA TYR A 517 -10.59 -23.80 -41.43
C TYR A 517 -9.25 -23.28 -40.89
N LEU A 518 -8.17 -24.03 -41.14
CA LEU A 518 -6.82 -23.47 -41.05
C LEU A 518 -6.62 -22.50 -42.23
N GLU A 519 -7.02 -21.23 -42.08
CA GLU A 519 -6.67 -20.18 -43.03
C GLU A 519 -5.18 -19.87 -42.91
N GLY A 520 -4.41 -20.37 -43.87
CA GLY A 520 -2.98 -20.10 -43.97
C GLY A 520 -2.11 -21.17 -43.32
N LYS A 521 -0.88 -21.28 -43.83
CA LYS A 521 0.21 -21.99 -43.17
C LYS A 521 0.98 -20.95 -42.37
N PHE A 522 1.61 -21.35 -41.26
CA PHE A 522 2.58 -20.49 -40.59
C PHE A 522 3.55 -19.88 -41.61
N GLU A 523 3.83 -18.59 -41.48
CA GLU A 523 4.80 -17.92 -42.34
C GLU A 523 6.18 -18.56 -42.17
N ASN A 524 6.58 -18.80 -40.91
CA ASN A 524 7.76 -19.60 -40.58
C ASN A 524 7.48 -20.62 -39.47
N VAL A 525 7.98 -21.85 -39.68
CA VAL A 525 8.01 -22.90 -38.65
C VAL A 525 9.46 -23.10 -38.21
N ILE A 526 9.78 -22.68 -36.99
CA ILE A 526 11.14 -22.65 -36.46
C ILE A 526 11.31 -23.75 -35.42
N GLN A 527 12.04 -24.80 -35.77
CA GLN A 527 12.44 -25.83 -34.81
C GLN A 527 13.62 -25.38 -33.95
N ASN A 528 13.68 -25.81 -32.69
CA ASN A 528 14.90 -25.66 -31.90
C ASN A 528 16.08 -26.33 -32.66
N PRO A 529 17.21 -25.62 -32.92
CA PRO A 529 18.34 -26.16 -33.69
C PRO A 529 18.91 -27.48 -33.16
N LEU A 530 18.79 -27.74 -31.86
CA LEU A 530 19.24 -28.99 -31.24
C LEU A 530 18.43 -30.22 -31.69
N LEU A 531 17.23 -30.02 -32.25
CA LEU A 531 16.36 -31.10 -32.73
C LEU A 531 16.72 -31.59 -34.13
N ALA A 532 17.64 -30.93 -34.84
CA ALA A 532 18.05 -31.32 -36.19
C ALA A 532 18.53 -32.78 -36.27
N ILE A 533 19.05 -33.33 -35.17
CA ILE A 533 19.51 -34.73 -35.08
C ILE A 533 18.38 -35.77 -35.17
N TYR A 534 17.12 -35.36 -34.97
CA TYR A 534 15.96 -36.26 -34.94
C TYR A 534 15.26 -36.41 -36.30
N ASN A 535 15.74 -35.72 -37.35
CA ASN A 535 15.15 -35.73 -38.70
C ASN A 535 13.62 -35.56 -38.68
N LEU A 536 13.17 -34.55 -37.93
CA LEU A 536 11.76 -34.24 -37.78
C LEU A 536 11.16 -33.80 -39.11
N THR A 537 10.01 -34.37 -39.47
CA THR A 537 9.24 -33.95 -40.63
C THR A 537 7.93 -33.34 -40.17
N GLN A 538 7.58 -32.19 -40.74
CA GLN A 538 6.36 -31.46 -40.42
C GLN A 538 5.22 -32.00 -41.28
N LEU A 539 4.06 -32.27 -40.69
CA LEU A 539 2.87 -32.76 -41.38
C LEU A 539 1.64 -31.95 -40.98
N TYR A 540 0.89 -31.52 -41.98
CA TYR A 540 -0.46 -31.00 -41.81
C TYR A 540 -1.42 -32.13 -42.20
N VAL A 541 -2.17 -32.64 -41.22
CA VAL A 541 -3.18 -33.67 -41.45
C VAL A 541 -4.53 -32.98 -41.56
N TYR A 542 -5.09 -33.01 -42.77
CA TYR A 542 -6.48 -32.67 -43.04
C TYR A 542 -7.30 -33.97 -42.98
N PRO A 543 -8.53 -33.97 -42.44
CA PRO A 543 -9.41 -35.11 -42.52
C PRO A 543 -9.65 -35.43 -43.99
N VAL A 544 -9.45 -36.70 -44.31
CA VAL A 544 -9.87 -37.22 -45.59
C VAL A 544 -11.39 -37.36 -45.51
N GLU A 545 -12.12 -36.57 -46.28
CA GLU A 545 -13.54 -36.84 -46.59
C GLU A 545 -13.61 -38.12 -47.42
N ASP A 546 -13.44 -39.29 -46.82
CA ASP A 546 -13.90 -40.53 -47.44
C ASP A 546 -14.21 -41.60 -46.39
N ASP A 547 -15.43 -42.12 -46.54
CA ASP A 547 -16.10 -43.21 -45.82
C ASP A 547 -16.89 -42.84 -44.55
N HIS A 548 -18.20 -43.10 -44.61
CA HIS A 548 -19.25 -42.73 -43.65
C HIS A 548 -19.20 -43.48 -42.30
N SER A 549 -18.01 -43.91 -41.84
CA SER A 549 -17.87 -44.72 -40.63
C SER A 549 -16.76 -44.29 -39.67
N VAL A 550 -16.04 -43.20 -39.96
CA VAL A 550 -15.00 -42.67 -39.07
C VAL A 550 -15.37 -41.25 -38.66
N VAL A 551 -15.44 -40.98 -37.35
CA VAL A 551 -15.56 -39.62 -36.82
C VAL A 551 -14.41 -38.79 -37.42
N PRO A 552 -14.67 -37.68 -38.14
CA PRO A 552 -13.61 -36.90 -38.76
C PRO A 552 -12.62 -36.48 -37.68
N LEU A 553 -11.35 -36.84 -37.87
CA LEU A 553 -10.27 -36.38 -36.99
C LEU A 553 -10.13 -34.86 -37.16
N PRO A 554 -9.90 -34.11 -36.07
CA PRO A 554 -9.71 -32.67 -36.14
C PRO A 554 -8.50 -32.31 -37.01
N ASP A 555 -8.56 -31.15 -37.67
CA ASP A 555 -7.41 -30.58 -38.40
C ASP A 555 -6.23 -30.47 -37.45
N THR A 556 -5.09 -31.06 -37.81
CA THR A 556 -3.97 -31.19 -36.86
C THR A 556 -2.64 -30.90 -37.51
N PHE A 557 -1.89 -29.95 -36.93
CA PHE A 557 -0.48 -29.73 -37.20
C PHE A 557 0.35 -30.58 -36.24
N LEU A 558 1.11 -31.52 -36.80
CA LEU A 558 1.98 -32.40 -36.05
C LEU A 558 3.37 -32.48 -36.65
N VAL A 559 4.33 -32.88 -35.84
CA VAL A 559 5.69 -33.18 -36.29
C VAL A 559 5.96 -34.65 -36.01
N TYR A 560 6.56 -35.35 -36.96
CA TYR A 560 6.86 -36.78 -36.82
C TYR A 560 8.35 -37.06 -37.01
N SER A 561 8.85 -38.10 -36.33
CA SER A 561 10.19 -38.64 -36.55
C SER A 561 10.06 -40.06 -37.10
N ASN A 562 10.61 -40.30 -38.29
CA ASN A 562 10.74 -41.63 -38.85
C ASN A 562 12.02 -42.27 -38.32
N THR A 563 11.86 -43.22 -37.38
CA THR A 563 12.92 -44.09 -36.87
C THR A 563 14.24 -43.35 -36.60
N TYR A 564 14.27 -42.57 -35.51
CA TYR A 564 15.53 -42.12 -34.94
C TYR A 564 16.37 -43.35 -34.54
N THR A 565 17.44 -43.60 -35.28
CA THR A 565 18.49 -44.51 -34.82
C THR A 565 19.38 -43.68 -33.90
N ALA A 566 19.26 -43.89 -32.59
CA ALA A 566 20.19 -43.28 -31.63
C ALA A 566 21.62 -43.45 -32.17
N PRO A 567 22.47 -42.40 -32.14
CA PRO A 567 23.84 -42.54 -32.58
C PRO A 567 24.39 -43.74 -31.83
N THR A 568 24.66 -44.82 -32.57
CA THR A 568 25.33 -45.97 -31.99
C THR A 568 26.57 -45.37 -31.36
N LYS A 569 26.73 -45.52 -30.04
CA LYS A 569 28.06 -45.42 -29.46
C LYS A 569 28.88 -46.31 -30.38
N LYS A 570 29.70 -45.71 -31.25
CA LYS A 570 30.78 -46.42 -31.89
C LYS A 570 31.65 -46.84 -30.72
N HIS A 571 31.31 -47.97 -30.10
CA HIS A 571 32.31 -48.91 -29.65
C HIS A 571 33.07 -49.24 -30.92
N GLY A 572 34.04 -48.40 -31.26
CA GLY A 572 35.13 -48.84 -32.10
C GLY A 572 35.62 -50.13 -31.43
N PRO A 573 35.52 -51.30 -32.07
CA PRO A 573 35.82 -52.56 -31.43
C PRO A 573 37.30 -52.72 -31.05
N GLY A 574 38.12 -51.68 -31.20
CA GLY A 574 39.53 -51.67 -30.80
C GLY A 574 39.80 -51.28 -29.34
N LEU A 575 39.01 -50.40 -28.70
CA LEU A 575 39.39 -49.83 -27.39
C LEU A 575 38.93 -50.67 -26.19
N GLY A 576 37.73 -51.25 -26.24
CA GLY A 576 37.21 -52.07 -25.13
C GLY A 576 37.99 -53.37 -24.91
N ILE A 577 38.47 -54.00 -25.99
CA ILE A 577 39.34 -55.20 -25.92
C ILE A 577 40.75 -54.82 -25.44
N PHE A 578 41.28 -53.67 -25.88
CA PHE A 578 42.58 -53.17 -25.40
C PHE A 578 42.54 -52.82 -23.90
N PHE A 579 41.50 -52.14 -23.42
CA PHE A 579 41.39 -51.79 -22.00
C PHE A 579 40.92 -52.97 -21.13
N GLY A 580 40.05 -53.86 -21.65
CA GLY A 580 39.49 -54.97 -20.90
C GLY A 580 40.36 -56.22 -20.82
N ILE A 581 41.29 -56.43 -21.78
CA ILE A 581 42.18 -57.60 -21.80
C ILE A 581 43.64 -57.20 -21.60
N PHE A 582 44.14 -56.20 -22.32
CA PHE A 582 45.57 -55.84 -22.24
C PHE A 582 45.93 -55.17 -20.92
N ILE A 583 45.09 -54.30 -20.34
CA ILE A 583 45.42 -53.65 -19.05
C ILE A 583 45.49 -54.66 -17.90
N PRO A 584 44.52 -55.59 -17.73
CA PRO A 584 44.64 -56.63 -16.71
C PRO A 584 45.86 -57.53 -16.92
N ILE A 585 46.19 -57.88 -18.17
CA ILE A 585 47.38 -58.69 -18.47
C ILE A 585 48.66 -57.91 -18.15
N VAL A 586 48.75 -56.63 -18.50
CA VAL A 586 49.91 -55.78 -18.15
C VAL A 586 50.01 -55.61 -16.63
N PHE A 587 48.89 -55.45 -15.92
CA PHE A 587 48.87 -55.38 -14.46
C PHE A 587 49.27 -56.70 -13.81
N VAL A 588 48.81 -57.83 -14.32
CA VAL A 588 49.19 -59.17 -13.83
C VAL A 588 50.67 -59.45 -14.14
N CYS A 589 51.16 -59.11 -15.33
CA CYS A 589 52.58 -59.22 -15.68
C CYS A 589 53.45 -58.27 -14.85
N ALA A 590 52.99 -57.06 -14.54
CA ALA A 590 53.67 -56.12 -13.66
C ALA A 590 53.62 -56.55 -12.19
N ALA A 591 52.53 -57.18 -11.74
CA ALA A 591 52.41 -57.74 -10.39
C ALA A 591 53.26 -59.00 -10.22
N ILE A 592 53.33 -59.86 -11.24
CA ILE A 592 54.20 -61.04 -11.26
C ILE A 592 55.67 -60.59 -11.39
N GLY A 593 55.98 -59.65 -12.28
CA GLY A 593 57.32 -59.10 -12.45
C GLY A 593 57.80 -58.32 -11.23
N GLY A 594 56.95 -57.49 -10.64
CA GLY A 594 57.19 -56.76 -9.40
C GLY A 594 57.28 -57.69 -8.19
N GLY A 595 56.45 -58.74 -8.14
CA GLY A 595 56.50 -59.79 -7.13
C GLY A 595 57.79 -60.62 -7.21
N LEU A 596 58.21 -61.01 -8.42
CA LEU A 596 59.49 -61.70 -8.66
C LEU A 596 60.69 -60.80 -8.36
N TYR A 597 60.62 -59.51 -8.70
CA TYR A 597 61.66 -58.54 -8.35
C TYR A 597 61.78 -58.34 -6.84
N LEU A 598 60.66 -58.19 -6.12
CA LEU A 598 60.65 -58.09 -4.66
C LEU A 598 61.09 -59.40 -3.98
N TYR A 599 60.72 -60.55 -4.52
CA TYR A 599 61.19 -61.85 -4.04
C TYR A 599 62.71 -62.00 -4.21
N LYS A 600 63.24 -61.67 -5.39
CA LYS A 600 64.69 -61.72 -5.68
C LYS A 600 65.47 -60.68 -4.85
N LYS A 601 64.89 -59.49 -4.62
CA LYS A 601 65.47 -58.47 -3.73
C LYS A 601 65.44 -58.91 -2.27
N ARG A 602 64.39 -59.59 -1.80
CA ARG A 602 64.34 -60.20 -0.45
C ARG A 602 65.33 -61.35 -0.30
N GLN A 603 65.49 -62.23 -1.30
CA GLN A 603 66.54 -63.26 -1.26
C GLN A 603 67.94 -62.65 -1.25
N SER A 604 68.19 -61.59 -2.03
CA SER A 604 69.49 -60.90 -2.02
C SER A 604 69.74 -60.19 -0.67
N ALA A 605 68.73 -59.56 -0.09
CA ALA A 605 68.82 -58.93 1.24
C ALA A 605 68.98 -59.97 2.37
N GLN A 606 68.32 -61.14 2.27
CA GLN A 606 68.52 -62.26 3.19
C GLN A 606 69.91 -62.86 3.03
N ASN A 607 70.43 -63.03 1.81
CA ASN A 607 71.79 -63.50 1.57
C ASN A 607 72.85 -62.52 2.09
N ILE A 608 72.61 -61.20 2.02
CA ILE A 608 73.49 -60.19 2.64
C ILE A 608 73.39 -60.23 4.17
N HIS A 609 72.21 -60.52 4.73
CA HIS A 609 72.06 -60.66 6.18
C HIS A 609 72.68 -61.97 6.71
N TYR A 610 72.61 -63.07 5.95
CA TYR A 610 73.30 -64.33 6.23
C TYR A 610 74.83 -64.20 6.06
N HIS A 611 75.32 -63.42 5.09
CA HIS A 611 76.76 -63.13 4.98
C HIS A 611 77.27 -62.29 6.17
N ARG A 612 76.51 -61.27 6.60
CA ARG A 612 76.89 -60.45 7.77
C ARG A 612 76.76 -61.19 9.10
N LEU A 613 75.86 -62.17 9.22
CA LEU A 613 75.77 -63.05 10.41
C LEU A 613 76.86 -64.13 10.42
N ASN A 614 77.35 -64.60 9.26
CA ASN A 614 78.54 -65.46 9.16
C ASN A 614 79.86 -64.69 9.39
N GLU A 615 79.95 -63.42 8.97
CA GLU A 615 81.14 -62.59 9.22
C GLU A 615 81.22 -62.11 10.68
N ALA A 616 80.08 -61.84 11.33
CA ALA A 616 80.02 -61.51 12.76
C ALA A 616 80.23 -62.72 13.71
N SER A 617 80.15 -63.95 13.19
CA SER A 617 80.49 -65.18 13.94
C SER A 617 81.93 -65.67 13.68
N GLN A 618 82.68 -65.02 12.79
CA GLN A 618 84.10 -65.32 12.53
C GLN A 618 85.08 -64.23 13.03
N THR A 619 84.61 -63.10 13.57
CA THR A 619 85.48 -62.05 14.15
C THR A 619 85.54 -62.03 15.68
N SER A 620 85.06 -63.08 16.35
CA SER A 620 85.19 -63.25 17.82
C SER A 620 86.11 -64.42 18.21
N LEU A 621 87.02 -64.85 17.34
CA LEU A 621 87.99 -65.93 17.60
C LEU A 621 89.32 -65.75 16.82
N SER A 622 89.98 -64.59 16.94
CA SER A 622 91.46 -64.43 16.93
C SER A 622 91.86 -62.95 16.86
N THR A 623 92.66 -62.50 17.83
CA THR A 623 93.67 -61.41 17.79
C THR A 623 93.38 -60.11 17.03
#